data_AF-A0A538HQ72-F1
#
_entry.id   AF-A0A538HQ72-F1
#
_cell.length_a   1.000
_cell.length_b   1.000
_cell.length_c   1.000
_cell.angle_alpha   90.00
_cell.angle_beta   90.00
_cell.angle_gamma   90.00
#
_symmetry.space_group_name_H-M   'P 1'
#
loop_
_entity.id
_entity.type
_entity.pdbx_description
1 polymer ?
#
loop_
_entity_poly.entity_id
_entity_poly.type
_entity_poly.pdbx_seq_one_letter_code
_entity_poly.pdbx_strand_id
1 'polypeptide(L)'
;MEGSHQKGSNWYRCRFVTLRGPAAADASGHPRVLGIREDIVLDAAFDFLGRRIFGPNRLWLLREELASSTKSNDDERQTELARLAHEQEQVDRALYRQALRLEEHDDPNHPVVALAKQRIEELSGRRNAINERTRQLRAAQPAGPTAEEIEALLDSVPDLRPVMQQASPDELTELFAAFDLTATYDKEQRALRLAATLSPALIPTSERPRPPKEAVGEIFHSGGGI
;
A
#
# COMPACT_ATOMS: atom_id res chain seq x y z
N MET A 1 13.55 -6.92 -14.85
CA MET A 1 14.05 -6.62 -16.21
C MET A 1 15.50 -7.06 -16.30
N GLU A 2 16.11 -7.07 -17.49
CA GLU A 2 17.57 -7.27 -17.67
C GLU A 2 18.20 -6.05 -18.34
N GLY A 3 19.38 -5.66 -17.87
CA GLY A 3 20.16 -4.59 -18.49
C GLY A 3 20.83 -5.07 -19.78
N SER A 4 20.88 -4.21 -20.79
CA SER A 4 21.58 -4.43 -22.05
C SER A 4 22.17 -3.13 -22.55
N HIS A 5 23.39 -3.17 -23.09
CA HIS A 5 24.03 -2.01 -23.69
C HIS A 5 23.89 -2.07 -25.22
N GLN A 6 23.30 -1.04 -25.82
CA GLN A 6 23.12 -0.96 -27.27
C GLN A 6 23.39 0.45 -27.77
N LYS A 7 24.25 0.57 -28.80
CA LYS A 7 24.55 1.83 -29.51
C LYS A 7 24.93 2.99 -28.58
N GLY A 8 25.73 2.72 -27.54
CA GLY A 8 26.18 3.75 -26.59
C GLY A 8 25.13 4.17 -25.57
N SER A 9 24.09 3.35 -25.35
CA SER A 9 23.08 3.59 -24.31
C SER A 9 22.73 2.31 -23.59
N ASN A 10 22.42 2.43 -22.30
CA ASN A 10 21.87 1.32 -21.51
C ASN A 10 20.35 1.23 -21.69
N TRP A 11 19.85 0.00 -21.70
CA TRP A 11 18.44 -0.34 -21.88
C TRP A 11 18.03 -1.43 -20.90
N TYR A 12 16.87 -1.28 -20.28
CA TYR A 12 16.21 -2.35 -19.55
C TYR A 12 15.22 -3.07 -20.46
N ARG A 13 15.35 -4.39 -20.53
CA ARG A 13 14.48 -5.27 -21.32
C ARG A 13 13.65 -6.18 -20.45
N CYS A 14 12.41 -6.39 -20.88
CA CYS A 14 11.55 -7.38 -20.25
C CYS A 14 12.05 -8.79 -20.55
N ARG A 15 12.18 -9.62 -19.51
CA ARG A 15 12.59 -11.03 -19.63
C ARG A 15 11.43 -11.98 -19.85
N PHE A 16 10.18 -11.50 -19.90
CA PHE A 16 9.00 -12.35 -19.93
C PHE A 16 9.04 -13.34 -21.11
N VAL A 17 9.29 -12.84 -22.31
CA VAL A 17 9.37 -13.68 -23.53
C VAL A 17 10.56 -14.63 -23.45
N THR A 18 11.72 -14.16 -22.97
CA THR A 18 12.91 -14.99 -22.78
C THR A 18 12.68 -16.15 -21.80
N LEU A 19 11.91 -15.92 -20.73
CA LEU A 19 11.67 -16.90 -19.67
C LEU A 19 10.44 -17.79 -19.90
N ARG A 20 9.41 -17.28 -20.57
CA ARG A 20 8.10 -17.95 -20.73
C ARG A 20 7.77 -18.34 -22.17
N GLY A 21 8.55 -17.85 -23.14
CA GLY A 21 8.35 -18.11 -24.56
C GLY A 21 7.29 -17.22 -25.22
N PRO A 22 7.26 -17.17 -26.56
CA PRO A 22 6.36 -16.31 -27.33
C PRO A 22 4.88 -16.72 -27.20
N ALA A 23 4.58 -18.02 -27.08
CA ALA A 23 3.20 -18.49 -26.95
C ALA A 23 2.53 -17.98 -25.66
N ALA A 24 3.26 -17.96 -24.54
CA ALA A 24 2.76 -17.40 -23.28
C ALA A 24 2.57 -15.88 -23.35
N ALA A 25 3.43 -15.18 -24.11
CA ALA A 25 3.29 -13.74 -24.32
C ALA A 25 2.04 -13.42 -25.13
N ASP A 26 1.81 -14.12 -26.25
CA ASP A 26 0.62 -13.93 -27.07
C ASP A 26 -0.67 -14.24 -26.27
N ALA A 27 -0.68 -15.32 -25.48
CA ALA A 27 -1.83 -15.71 -24.65
C ALA A 27 -2.17 -14.71 -23.53
N SER A 28 -1.16 -13.97 -23.03
CA SER A 28 -1.34 -12.95 -21.99
C SER A 28 -1.46 -11.53 -22.55
N GLY A 29 -1.43 -11.36 -23.88
CA GLY A 29 -1.36 -10.03 -24.51
C GLY A 29 -0.04 -9.30 -24.24
N HIS A 30 1.00 -9.97 -23.74
CA HIS A 30 2.27 -9.35 -23.43
C HIS A 30 3.06 -9.05 -24.72
N PRO A 31 3.63 -7.83 -24.87
CA PRO A 31 4.41 -7.48 -26.04
C PRO A 31 5.64 -8.38 -26.23
N ARG A 32 5.88 -8.82 -27.47
CA ARG A 32 7.04 -9.66 -27.82
C ARG A 32 8.39 -8.98 -27.60
N VAL A 33 8.42 -7.65 -27.70
CA VAL A 33 9.58 -6.82 -27.35
C VAL A 33 9.09 -5.65 -26.50
N LEU A 34 9.69 -5.55 -25.32
CA LEU A 34 9.49 -4.47 -24.37
C LEU A 34 10.84 -4.05 -23.82
N GLY A 35 11.20 -2.79 -24.01
CA GLY A 35 12.37 -2.19 -23.43
C GLY A 35 12.21 -0.70 -23.25
N ILE A 36 12.94 -0.16 -22.28
CA ILE A 36 13.01 1.26 -21.95
C ILE A 36 14.48 1.63 -21.78
N ARG A 37 14.84 2.85 -22.18
CA ARG A 37 16.19 3.36 -21.97
C ARG A 37 16.44 3.63 -20.49
N GLU A 38 17.65 3.36 -20.03
CA GLU A 38 18.02 3.55 -18.64
C GLU A 38 17.96 5.01 -18.21
N ASP A 39 18.40 5.94 -19.04
CA ASP A 39 18.38 7.39 -18.75
C ASP A 39 16.96 7.87 -18.43
N ILE A 40 15.95 7.43 -19.20
CA ILE A 40 14.54 7.75 -18.93
C ILE A 40 14.11 7.24 -17.54
N VAL A 41 14.57 6.05 -17.14
CA VAL A 41 14.24 5.47 -15.84
C VAL A 41 14.94 6.23 -14.71
N LEU A 42 16.23 6.55 -14.88
CA LEU A 42 17.02 7.28 -13.90
C LEU A 42 16.54 8.71 -13.71
N ASP A 43 16.23 9.43 -14.79
CA ASP A 43 15.70 10.79 -14.72
C ASP A 43 14.37 10.83 -13.95
N ALA A 44 13.49 9.86 -14.22
CA ALA A 44 12.22 9.74 -13.51
C ALA A 44 12.43 9.36 -12.04
N ALA A 45 13.37 8.46 -11.74
CA ALA A 45 13.72 8.09 -10.36
C ALA A 45 14.26 9.28 -9.56
N PHE A 46 15.15 10.08 -10.16
CA PHE A 46 15.69 11.29 -9.53
C PHE A 46 14.63 12.36 -9.30
N ASP A 47 13.74 12.59 -10.27
CA ASP A 47 12.63 13.52 -10.10
C ASP A 47 11.68 13.05 -8.99
N PHE A 48 11.34 11.76 -8.97
CA PHE A 48 10.50 11.16 -7.93
C PHE A 48 11.11 11.30 -6.54
N LEU A 49 12.35 10.86 -6.33
CA LEU A 49 13.04 10.97 -5.04
C LEU A 49 13.19 12.44 -4.63
N GLY A 50 13.58 13.31 -5.58
CA GLY A 50 13.75 14.73 -5.35
C GLY A 50 12.47 15.47 -4.97
N ARG A 51 11.29 15.00 -5.42
CA ARG A 51 10.00 15.62 -5.09
C ARG A 51 9.33 14.97 -3.89
N ARG A 52 9.29 13.65 -3.84
CA ARG A 52 8.49 12.88 -2.88
C ARG A 52 9.24 12.50 -1.60
N ILE A 53 10.57 12.38 -1.64
CA ILE A 53 11.35 11.87 -0.51
C ILE A 53 12.27 12.96 0.07
N PHE A 54 13.03 13.66 -0.77
CA PHE A 54 14.03 14.63 -0.33
C PHE A 54 13.59 16.09 -0.48
N GLY A 55 12.50 16.33 -1.22
CA GLY A 55 12.05 17.67 -1.56
C GLY A 55 11.42 18.42 -0.38
N PRO A 56 11.45 19.77 -0.39
CA PRO A 56 10.92 20.60 0.69
C PRO A 56 9.39 20.46 0.84
N ASN A 57 8.70 20.08 -0.24
CA ASN A 57 7.25 19.93 -0.26
C ASN A 57 6.78 18.49 0.03
N ARG A 58 7.69 17.58 0.39
CA ARG A 58 7.39 16.14 0.57
C ARG A 58 6.24 15.86 1.54
N LEU A 59 6.22 16.55 2.69
CA LEU A 59 5.17 16.37 3.70
C LEU A 59 3.82 16.92 3.23
N TRP A 60 3.83 18.02 2.49
CA TRP A 60 2.60 18.58 1.92
C TRP A 60 2.00 17.64 0.87
N LEU A 61 2.83 17.10 -0.03
CA LEU A 61 2.41 16.10 -1.03
C LEU A 61 1.88 14.83 -0.38
N LEU A 62 2.56 14.34 0.66
CA LEU A 62 2.12 13.18 1.43
C LEU A 62 0.75 13.41 2.07
N ARG A 63 0.53 14.57 2.69
CA ARG A 63 -0.77 14.92 3.30
C ARG A 63 -1.90 14.95 2.27
N GLU A 64 -1.66 15.56 1.12
CA GLU A 64 -2.64 15.60 0.02
C GLU A 64 -2.99 14.18 -0.46
N GLU A 65 -1.98 13.32 -0.61
CA GLU A 65 -2.16 11.93 -1.01
C GLU A 65 -2.94 11.13 0.05
N LEU A 66 -2.54 11.18 1.32
CA LEU A 66 -3.23 10.50 2.42
C LEU A 66 -4.68 10.97 2.57
N ALA A 67 -4.95 12.27 2.43
CA ALA A 67 -6.31 12.80 2.47
C ALA A 67 -7.16 12.25 1.31
N SER A 68 -6.58 12.16 0.11
CA SER A 68 -7.26 11.60 -1.06
C SER A 68 -7.54 10.10 -0.93
N SER A 69 -6.57 9.32 -0.42
CA SER A 69 -6.71 7.87 -0.24
C SER A 69 -7.70 7.52 0.87
N THR A 70 -7.67 8.26 2.00
CA THR A 70 -8.61 8.04 3.11
C THR A 70 -10.04 8.25 2.64
N LYS A 71 -10.30 9.32 1.89
CA LYS A 71 -11.61 9.61 1.31
C LYS A 71 -12.08 8.48 0.38
N SER A 72 -11.22 8.01 -0.52
CA SER A 72 -11.55 6.91 -1.44
C SER A 72 -11.90 5.62 -0.69
N ASN A 73 -11.09 5.25 0.31
CA ASN A 73 -11.32 4.04 1.11
C ASN A 73 -12.63 4.13 1.91
N ASP A 74 -12.96 5.31 2.43
CA ASP A 74 -14.21 5.56 3.14
C ASP A 74 -15.42 5.45 2.20
N ASP A 75 -15.33 6.03 1.00
CA ASP A 75 -16.38 5.95 -0.02
C ASP A 75 -16.63 4.50 -0.48
N GLU A 76 -15.57 3.73 -0.73
CA GLU A 76 -15.65 2.30 -1.07
C GLU A 76 -16.28 1.48 0.06
N ARG A 77 -15.84 1.70 1.30
CA ARG A 77 -16.39 1.01 2.48
C ARG A 77 -17.87 1.32 2.65
N GLN A 78 -18.25 2.58 2.48
CA GLN A 78 -19.64 3.01 2.61
C GLN A 78 -20.52 2.43 1.49
N THR A 79 -19.99 2.35 0.27
CA THR A 79 -20.66 1.72 -0.87
C THR A 79 -20.93 0.23 -0.61
N GLU A 80 -19.92 -0.49 -0.10
CA GLU A 80 -20.07 -1.91 0.21
C GLU A 80 -21.03 -2.14 1.40
N LEU A 81 -20.99 -1.30 2.44
CA LEU A 81 -21.95 -1.35 3.53
C LEU A 81 -23.39 -1.13 3.04
N ALA A 82 -23.61 -0.17 2.13
CA ALA A 82 -24.91 0.08 1.53
C ALA A 82 -25.38 -1.13 0.68
N ARG A 83 -24.47 -1.76 -0.07
CA ARG A 83 -24.76 -2.97 -0.84
C ARG A 83 -25.20 -4.13 0.08
N LEU A 84 -24.46 -4.37 1.16
CA LEU A 84 -24.78 -5.42 2.13
C LEU A 84 -26.10 -5.15 2.86
N ALA A 85 -26.39 -3.89 3.21
CA ALA A 85 -27.68 -3.52 3.80
C ALA A 85 -28.85 -3.80 2.86
N HIS A 86 -28.71 -3.45 1.57
CA HIS A 86 -29.73 -3.76 0.57
C HIS A 86 -29.93 -5.27 0.39
N GLU A 87 -28.84 -6.04 0.35
CA GLU A 87 -28.88 -7.50 0.26
C GLU A 87 -29.59 -8.12 1.47
N GLN A 88 -29.32 -7.60 2.68
CA GLN A 88 -29.97 -8.03 3.91
C GLN A 88 -31.49 -7.81 3.86
N GLU A 89 -31.95 -6.64 3.42
CA GLU A 89 -33.39 -6.38 3.26
C GLU A 89 -34.06 -7.36 2.29
N GLN A 90 -33.38 -7.71 1.19
CA GLN A 90 -33.91 -8.70 0.24
C GLN A 90 -34.04 -10.08 0.86
N VAL A 91 -33.04 -10.51 1.65
CA VAL A 91 -33.06 -11.77 2.39
C VAL A 91 -34.17 -11.77 3.44
N ASP A 92 -34.31 -10.70 4.22
CA ASP A 92 -35.34 -10.58 5.25
C ASP A 92 -36.76 -10.62 4.62
N ARG A 93 -36.99 -9.93 3.50
CA ARG A 93 -38.25 -10.04 2.73
C ARG A 93 -38.48 -11.45 2.18
N ALA A 94 -37.43 -12.18 1.81
CA ALA A 94 -37.55 -13.55 1.32
C ALA A 94 -37.88 -14.53 2.45
N LEU A 95 -37.24 -14.38 3.62
CA LEU A 95 -37.52 -15.14 4.83
C LEU A 95 -38.97 -14.97 5.27
N TYR A 96 -39.45 -13.72 5.33
CA TYR A 96 -40.84 -13.43 5.67
C TYR A 96 -41.82 -14.15 4.74
N ARG A 97 -41.58 -14.12 3.43
CA ARG A 97 -42.41 -14.84 2.45
C ARG A 97 -42.38 -16.37 2.63
N GLN A 98 -41.25 -16.95 3.06
CA GLN A 98 -41.21 -18.39 3.35
C GLN A 98 -41.94 -18.73 4.65
N ALA A 99 -41.87 -17.86 5.67
CA ALA A 99 -42.60 -18.05 6.92
C ALA A 99 -44.12 -18.07 6.68
N LEU A 100 -44.65 -17.14 5.87
CA LEU A 100 -46.07 -17.13 5.50
C LEU A 100 -46.52 -18.45 4.84
N ARG A 101 -45.69 -19.07 4.00
CA ARG A 101 -46.01 -20.37 3.38
C ARG A 101 -46.13 -21.51 4.40
N LEU A 102 -45.46 -21.40 5.54
CA LEU A 102 -45.61 -22.37 6.63
C LEU A 102 -46.93 -22.17 7.38
N GLU A 103 -47.44 -20.94 7.44
CA GLU A 103 -48.71 -20.60 8.08
C GLU A 103 -49.92 -20.99 7.20
N GLU A 104 -49.76 -20.98 5.87
CA GLU A 104 -50.82 -21.33 4.91
C GLU A 104 -51.14 -22.84 4.81
N HIS A 105 -50.31 -23.71 5.41
CA HIS A 105 -50.44 -25.16 5.29
C HIS A 105 -50.40 -25.87 6.66
N ASP A 106 -51.50 -26.53 7.02
CA ASP A 106 -51.61 -27.28 8.29
C ASP A 106 -50.93 -28.65 8.27
N ASP A 107 -50.68 -29.24 7.08
CA ASP A 107 -49.99 -30.53 6.95
C ASP A 107 -48.46 -30.35 6.99
N PRO A 108 -47.77 -30.81 8.05
CA PRO A 108 -46.32 -30.68 8.18
C PRO A 108 -45.53 -31.46 7.12
N ASN A 109 -46.15 -32.45 6.47
CA ASN A 109 -45.54 -33.29 5.43
C ASN A 109 -45.84 -32.80 4.02
N HIS A 110 -46.56 -31.68 3.88
CA HIS A 110 -46.85 -31.11 2.57
C HIS A 110 -45.54 -30.72 1.85
N PRO A 111 -45.36 -31.04 0.55
CA PRO A 111 -44.12 -30.74 -0.18
C PRO A 111 -43.71 -29.27 -0.12
N VAL A 112 -44.66 -28.33 -0.12
CA VAL A 112 -44.38 -26.89 -0.01
C VAL A 112 -43.78 -26.52 1.35
N VAL A 113 -44.22 -27.17 2.43
CA VAL A 113 -43.66 -26.97 3.78
C VAL A 113 -42.21 -27.45 3.84
N ALA A 114 -41.92 -28.62 3.24
CA ALA A 114 -40.54 -29.14 3.16
C ALA A 114 -39.61 -28.20 2.39
N LEU A 115 -40.04 -27.72 1.21
CA LEU A 115 -39.31 -26.75 0.39
C LEU A 115 -39.13 -25.40 1.10
N ALA A 116 -40.16 -24.91 1.81
CA ALA A 116 -40.08 -23.66 2.56
C ALA A 116 -39.07 -23.76 3.71
N LYS A 117 -39.05 -24.87 4.46
CA LYS A 117 -38.06 -25.13 5.52
C LYS A 117 -36.63 -25.11 4.98
N GLN A 118 -36.37 -25.85 3.90
CA GLN A 118 -35.05 -25.84 3.25
C GLN A 118 -34.65 -24.42 2.83
N ARG A 119 -35.57 -23.67 2.23
CA ARG A 119 -35.28 -22.31 1.77
C ARG A 119 -35.02 -21.34 2.92
N ILE A 120 -35.71 -21.50 4.06
CA ILE A 120 -35.47 -20.72 5.28
C ILE A 120 -34.06 -20.97 5.81
N GLU A 121 -33.61 -22.22 5.83
CA GLU A 121 -32.26 -22.57 6.29
C GLU A 121 -31.18 -21.90 5.42
N GLU A 122 -31.32 -22.00 4.09
CA GLU A 122 -30.42 -21.34 3.13
C GLU A 122 -30.38 -19.81 3.32
N LEU A 123 -31.55 -19.18 3.42
CA LEU A 123 -31.67 -17.73 3.61
C LEU A 123 -31.13 -17.27 4.96
N SER A 124 -31.31 -18.08 6.02
CA SER A 124 -30.76 -17.80 7.35
C SER A 124 -29.23 -17.89 7.35
N GLY A 125 -28.67 -18.87 6.65
CA GLY A 125 -27.22 -18.97 6.41
C GLY A 125 -26.68 -17.73 5.68
N ARG A 126 -27.37 -17.28 4.63
CA ARG A 126 -27.00 -16.06 3.89
C ARG A 126 -27.08 -14.80 4.77
N ARG A 127 -28.13 -14.66 5.58
CA ARG A 127 -28.27 -13.55 6.53
C ARG A 127 -27.11 -13.50 7.52
N ASN A 128 -26.72 -14.65 8.06
CA ASN A 128 -25.58 -14.76 8.97
C ASN A 128 -24.27 -14.37 8.29
N ALA A 129 -24.04 -14.81 7.04
CA ALA A 129 -22.87 -14.43 6.27
C ALA A 129 -22.80 -12.90 6.00
N ILE A 130 -23.93 -12.27 5.66
CA ILE A 130 -24.02 -10.82 5.47
C ILE A 130 -23.71 -10.07 6.78
N ASN A 131 -24.27 -10.51 7.90
CA ASN A 131 -24.02 -9.92 9.22
C ASN A 131 -22.54 -10.02 9.60
N GLU A 132 -21.92 -11.18 9.38
CA GLU A 132 -20.51 -11.39 9.66
C GLU A 132 -19.63 -10.49 8.80
N ARG A 133 -19.92 -10.42 7.49
CA ARG A 133 -19.18 -9.55 6.57
C ARG A 133 -19.30 -8.08 6.96
N THR A 134 -20.51 -7.64 7.33
CA THR A 134 -20.76 -6.27 7.80
C THR A 134 -19.96 -5.97 9.07
N ARG A 135 -19.91 -6.91 10.02
CA ARG A 135 -19.12 -6.78 11.25
C ARG A 135 -17.63 -6.63 10.93
N GLN A 136 -17.10 -7.50 10.07
CA GLN A 136 -15.69 -7.44 9.65
C GLN A 136 -15.35 -6.10 8.99
N LEU A 137 -16.21 -5.62 8.08
CA LEU A 137 -15.97 -4.37 7.36
C LEU A 137 -15.98 -3.15 8.28
N ARG A 138 -16.81 -3.17 9.34
CA ARG A 138 -16.83 -2.12 10.39
C ARG A 138 -15.66 -2.22 11.36
N ALA A 139 -15.18 -3.43 11.64
CA ALA A 139 -14.08 -3.68 12.56
C ALA A 139 -12.70 -3.50 11.93
N ALA A 140 -12.61 -3.49 10.59
CA ALA A 140 -11.39 -3.23 9.85
C ALA A 140 -10.94 -1.76 10.04
N GLN A 141 -10.31 -1.48 11.17
CA GLN A 141 -9.44 -0.31 11.32
C GLN A 141 -8.13 -0.62 10.58
N PRO A 142 -7.54 0.32 9.83
CA PRO A 142 -6.29 0.05 9.13
C PRO A 142 -5.22 -0.31 10.16
N ALA A 143 -4.72 -1.55 10.11
CA ALA A 143 -3.65 -2.05 10.98
C ALA A 143 -2.25 -1.51 10.58
N GLY A 144 -2.21 -0.42 9.84
CA GLY A 144 -1.00 0.22 9.34
C GLY A 144 -0.57 1.40 10.19
N PRO A 145 0.62 1.97 9.92
CA PRO A 145 1.07 3.17 10.61
C PRO A 145 0.08 4.32 10.40
N THR A 146 -0.10 5.15 11.43
CA THR A 146 -0.97 6.32 11.34
C THR A 146 -0.40 7.36 10.38
N ALA A 147 -1.23 8.30 9.92
CA ALA A 147 -0.77 9.39 9.07
C ALA A 147 0.37 10.18 9.74
N GLU A 148 0.27 10.42 11.05
CA GLU A 148 1.29 11.10 11.84
C GLU A 148 2.59 10.29 11.91
N GLU A 149 2.52 8.97 12.05
CA GLU A 149 3.70 8.09 12.06
C GLU A 149 4.41 8.09 10.71
N ILE A 150 3.66 8.06 9.60
CA ILE A 150 4.23 8.14 8.24
C ILE A 150 4.87 9.51 8.00
N GLU A 151 4.21 10.59 8.42
CA GLU A 151 4.76 11.94 8.32
C GLU A 151 6.05 12.10 9.12
N ALA A 152 6.08 11.64 10.37
CA ALA A 152 7.28 11.69 11.21
C ALA A 152 8.43 10.87 10.61
N LEU A 153 8.12 9.70 10.05
CA LEU A 153 9.09 8.86 9.34
C LEU A 153 9.69 9.61 8.14
N LEU A 154 8.86 10.21 7.28
CA LEU A 154 9.33 10.95 6.12
C LEU A 154 10.09 12.23 6.50
N ASP A 155 9.69 12.92 7.57
CA ASP A 155 10.37 14.13 8.05
C ASP A 155 11.80 13.84 8.51
N SER A 156 12.02 12.66 9.10
CA SER A 156 13.34 12.22 9.56
C SER A 156 14.35 11.94 8.44
N VAL A 157 13.90 11.85 7.19
CA VAL A 157 14.77 11.58 6.04
C VAL A 157 15.56 12.85 5.66
N PRO A 158 16.90 12.82 5.65
CA PRO A 158 17.71 13.97 5.27
C PRO A 158 17.51 14.32 3.78
N ASP A 159 17.69 15.59 3.42
CA ASP A 159 17.70 16.00 2.02
C ASP A 159 19.00 15.57 1.34
N LEU A 160 18.93 14.47 0.58
CA LEU A 160 20.08 13.91 -0.14
C LEU A 160 20.19 14.40 -1.59
N ARG A 161 19.35 15.33 -2.05
CA ARG A 161 19.40 15.84 -3.45
C ARG A 161 20.78 16.38 -3.85
N PRO A 162 21.52 17.12 -2.99
CA PRO A 162 22.84 17.64 -3.37
C PRO A 162 23.86 16.52 -3.63
N VAL A 163 23.79 15.45 -2.84
CA VAL A 163 24.72 14.31 -2.92
C VAL A 163 24.33 13.39 -4.08
N MET A 164 23.04 13.17 -4.31
CA MET A 164 22.52 12.29 -5.36
C MET A 164 22.98 12.70 -6.78
N GLN A 165 23.15 14.00 -7.03
CA GLN A 165 23.63 14.49 -8.34
C GLN A 165 25.10 14.18 -8.62
N GLN A 166 25.89 13.93 -7.57
CA GLN A 166 27.33 13.67 -7.64
C GLN A 166 27.68 12.22 -7.28
N ALA A 167 26.67 11.44 -6.88
CA ALA A 167 26.84 10.07 -6.45
C ALA A 167 27.36 9.18 -7.59
N SER A 168 28.31 8.34 -7.24
CA SER A 168 28.78 7.24 -8.08
C SER A 168 27.67 6.20 -8.32
N PRO A 169 27.78 5.36 -9.37
CA PRO A 169 26.80 4.29 -9.63
C PRO A 169 26.60 3.33 -8.45
N ASP A 170 27.65 3.06 -7.68
CA ASP A 170 27.57 2.18 -6.50
C ASP A 170 26.77 2.85 -5.37
N GLU A 171 27.03 4.13 -5.09
CA GLU A 171 26.27 4.92 -4.11
C GLU A 171 24.79 5.06 -4.51
N LEU A 172 24.50 5.23 -5.81
CA LEU A 172 23.13 5.23 -6.31
C LEU A 172 22.44 3.88 -6.14
N THR A 173 23.17 2.78 -6.33
CA THR A 173 22.64 1.43 -6.13
C THR A 173 22.30 1.20 -4.66
N GLU A 174 23.17 1.59 -3.74
CA GLU A 174 22.90 1.53 -2.29
C GLU A 174 21.71 2.41 -1.90
N LEU A 175 21.62 3.62 -2.45
CA LEU A 175 20.51 4.53 -2.22
C LEU A 175 19.18 3.92 -2.69
N PHE A 176 19.13 3.40 -3.92
CA PHE A 176 17.91 2.79 -4.45
C PHE A 176 17.52 1.52 -3.69
N ALA A 177 18.50 0.72 -3.26
CA ALA A 177 18.26 -0.47 -2.44
C ALA A 177 17.75 -0.10 -1.04
N ALA A 178 18.31 0.95 -0.42
CA ALA A 178 17.87 1.46 0.86
C ALA A 178 16.38 1.79 0.84
N PHE A 179 15.92 2.54 -0.17
CA PHE A 179 14.51 2.91 -0.33
C PHE A 179 13.65 1.83 -0.99
N ASP A 180 14.18 0.62 -1.25
CA ASP A 180 13.51 -0.42 -2.05
C ASP A 180 12.79 0.17 -3.27
N LEU A 181 13.52 1.01 -4.03
CA LEU A 181 12.96 1.76 -5.13
C LEU A 181 12.55 0.80 -6.25
N THR A 182 11.25 0.80 -6.57
CA THR A 182 10.70 0.01 -7.65
C THR A 182 10.23 0.89 -8.78
N ALA A 183 10.45 0.43 -10.01
CA ALA A 183 9.99 1.09 -11.23
C ALA A 183 9.23 0.09 -12.10
N THR A 184 7.95 0.36 -12.34
CA THR A 184 7.08 -0.47 -13.19
C THR A 184 6.73 0.31 -14.45
N TYR A 185 7.07 -0.26 -15.61
CA TYR A 185 6.79 0.35 -16.90
C TYR A 185 5.52 -0.23 -17.54
N ASP A 186 4.54 0.63 -17.77
CA ASP A 186 3.32 0.34 -18.53
C ASP A 186 3.52 0.79 -19.98
N LYS A 187 3.56 -0.17 -20.91
CA LYS A 187 3.78 0.12 -22.33
C LYS A 187 2.57 0.79 -22.99
N GLU A 188 1.36 0.41 -22.60
CA GLU A 188 0.13 0.92 -23.21
C GLU A 188 -0.04 2.40 -22.89
N GLN A 189 0.14 2.74 -21.61
CA GLN A 189 0.08 4.12 -21.14
C GLN A 189 1.38 4.90 -21.38
N ARG A 190 2.45 4.21 -21.79
CA ARG A 190 3.82 4.75 -21.88
C ARG A 190 4.22 5.46 -20.58
N ALA A 191 3.87 4.86 -19.45
CA ALA A 191 4.00 5.45 -18.13
C ALA A 191 4.97 4.64 -17.28
N LEU A 192 5.81 5.33 -16.52
CA LEU A 192 6.64 4.74 -15.48
C LEU A 192 6.01 5.03 -14.13
N ARG A 193 5.68 3.99 -13.37
CA ARG A 193 5.22 4.10 -11.98
C ARG A 193 6.38 3.81 -11.06
N LEU A 194 6.66 4.72 -10.16
CA LEU A 194 7.75 4.64 -9.19
C LEU A 194 7.14 4.51 -7.79
N ALA A 195 7.74 3.66 -6.97
CA ALA A 195 7.39 3.54 -5.55
C ALA A 195 8.66 3.31 -4.74
N ALA A 196 8.68 3.86 -3.53
CA ALA A 196 9.75 3.66 -2.56
C ALA A 196 9.15 3.27 -1.20
N THR A 197 9.87 2.44 -0.47
CA THR A 197 9.53 1.99 0.86
C THR A 197 10.36 2.76 1.89
N LEU A 198 9.69 3.37 2.86
CA LEU A 198 10.35 3.95 4.02
C LEU A 198 10.42 2.88 5.12
N SER A 199 11.62 2.41 5.42
CA SER A 199 11.86 1.55 6.57
C SER A 199 12.42 2.37 7.73
N PRO A 200 11.96 2.15 8.98
CA PRO A 200 12.53 2.79 10.16
C PRO A 200 14.04 2.59 10.32
N ALA A 201 14.58 1.50 9.75
CA ALA A 201 16.02 1.21 9.76
C ALA A 201 16.86 2.16 8.89
N LEU A 202 16.22 2.89 7.97
CA LEU A 202 16.85 3.88 7.09
C LEU A 202 16.96 5.26 7.72
N ILE A 203 16.29 5.47 8.86
CA ILE A 203 16.40 6.70 9.61
C ILE A 203 17.74 6.66 10.32
N PRO A 204 18.72 7.51 9.99
CA PRO A 204 19.87 7.66 10.85
C PRO A 204 19.34 8.04 12.23
N THR A 205 19.76 7.32 13.27
CA THR A 205 19.48 7.74 14.65
C THR A 205 20.06 9.13 14.79
N SER A 206 19.19 10.14 14.71
CA SER A 206 19.56 11.53 14.89
C SER A 206 20.43 11.59 16.13
N GLU A 207 21.69 12.02 15.97
CA GLU A 207 22.54 12.38 17.09
C GLU A 207 21.73 13.36 17.93
N ARG A 208 21.19 12.87 19.06
CA ARG A 208 20.68 13.75 20.12
C ARG A 208 21.75 14.82 20.32
N PRO A 209 21.39 16.12 20.36
CA PRO A 209 22.36 17.14 20.67
C PRO A 209 23.05 16.73 21.96
N ARG A 210 24.35 16.46 21.87
CA ARG A 210 25.18 16.18 23.04
C ARG A 210 24.93 17.35 23.99
N PRO A 211 24.41 17.14 25.20
CA PRO A 211 24.17 18.24 26.11
C PRO A 211 25.48 19.03 26.27
N PRO A 212 25.41 20.37 26.35
CA PRO A 212 26.61 21.18 26.52
C PRO A 212 27.38 20.61 27.71
N LYS A 213 28.71 20.46 27.56
CA LYS A 213 29.60 20.17 28.67
C LYS A 213 29.55 21.36 29.63
N GLU A 214 28.53 21.41 30.47
CA GLU A 214 28.58 22.18 31.69
C GLU A 214 29.48 21.40 32.65
N ALA A 215 30.64 21.98 32.96
CA ALA A 215 31.49 21.51 34.04
C ALA A 215 30.72 21.73 35.35
N VAL A 216 30.10 20.66 35.86
CA VAL A 216 29.54 20.63 37.21
C VAL A 216 30.66 20.22 38.17
N GLY A 217 31.23 21.21 38.85
CA GLY A 217 31.82 21.10 40.19
C GLY A 217 33.03 20.17 40.36
N GLU A 218 34.24 20.74 40.28
CA GLU A 218 35.38 20.19 41.01
C GLU A 218 35.41 20.78 42.42
N ILE A 219 35.20 19.91 43.42
CA ILE A 219 35.42 20.18 44.83
C ILE A 219 36.87 19.80 45.13
N PHE A 220 37.68 20.75 45.62
CA PHE A 220 38.99 20.44 46.19
C PHE A 220 38.99 20.70 47.70
N HIS A 221 39.44 19.68 48.43
CA HIS A 221 39.52 19.61 49.88
C HIS A 221 40.58 20.54 50.46
N SER A 222 40.22 21.23 51.55
CA SER A 222 41.15 21.85 52.48
C SER A 222 41.81 20.77 53.36
N GLY A 223 43.13 20.68 53.32
CA GLY A 223 43.97 20.00 54.32
C GLY A 223 45.05 20.96 54.79
N GLY A 224 45.03 21.32 56.08
CA GLY A 224 45.98 22.23 56.71
C GLY A 224 47.20 21.54 57.32
N GLY A 225 48.21 22.36 57.65
CA GLY A 225 49.38 22.06 58.50
C GLY A 225 50.51 21.34 57.75
N ILE A 226 51.76 21.81 57.71
CA ILE A 226 52.55 22.59 58.69
C ILE A 226 53.33 23.68 57.95
#